data_AF-E2BJR5-F1
#
_entry.id   AF-E2BJR5-F1
#
_cell.length_a   1.000
_cell.length_b   1.000
_cell.length_c   1.000
_cell.angle_alpha   90.00
_cell.angle_beta   90.00
_cell.angle_gamma   90.00
#
_symmetry.space_group_name_H-M   'P 1'
#
loop_
_entity.id
_entity.type
_entity.pdbx_description
1 polymer ?
#
loop_
_entity_poly.entity_id
_entity_poly.type
_entity_poly.pdbx_seq_one_letter_code
_entity_poly.pdbx_strand_id
1 'polypeptide(L)'
;AWVRCPLAPAQKLLAAEGLVMGWARANIRVLGDRPLQCFKCLRYGHMAVTCQTDNGLAGHCFRCGGAGHVAQRCTEVVRCPLCYYEGNKAD
;
A
#
# COMPACT_ATOMS: atom_id res chain seq x y z
N ALA A 1 0.55 -10.24 -12.62
CA ALA A 1 -0.11 -9.12 -13.31
C ALA A 1 -1.58 -9.07 -12.89
N TRP A 2 -2.17 -7.88 -12.77
CA TRP A 2 -3.57 -7.71 -12.31
C TRP A 2 -4.50 -7.53 -13.50
N VAL A 3 -5.71 -8.08 -13.43
CA VAL A 3 -6.74 -7.97 -14.48
C VAL A 3 -8.04 -7.49 -13.86
N ARG A 4 -8.71 -6.54 -14.52
CA ARG A 4 -10.07 -6.12 -14.13
C ARG A 4 -11.08 -7.11 -14.67
N CYS A 5 -11.96 -7.60 -13.81
CA CYS A 5 -12.99 -8.57 -14.15
C CYS A 5 -14.36 -8.05 -13.67
N PRO A 6 -15.44 -8.15 -14.48
CA PRO A 6 -16.79 -7.87 -14.00
C PRO A 6 -17.18 -8.82 -12.86
N LEU A 7 -18.10 -8.37 -11.99
CA LEU A 7 -18.43 -9.06 -10.74
C LEU A 7 -18.95 -10.50 -10.96
N ALA A 8 -19.89 -10.68 -11.89
CA ALA A 8 -20.54 -11.98 -12.10
C ALA A 8 -19.57 -13.07 -12.62
N PRO A 9 -18.71 -12.81 -13.64
CA PRO A 9 -17.63 -13.73 -14.01
C PRO A 9 -16.61 -13.95 -12.88
N ALA A 10 -16.24 -12.90 -12.15
CA ALA A 10 -15.28 -13.01 -11.05
C ALA A 10 -15.77 -13.99 -9.96
N GLN A 11 -17.05 -13.92 -9.57
CA GLN A 11 -17.64 -14.84 -8.60
C GLN A 11 -17.55 -16.31 -9.03
N LYS A 12 -17.83 -16.59 -10.32
CA LYS A 12 -17.72 -17.95 -10.86
C LYS A 12 -16.29 -18.48 -10.84
N LEU A 13 -15.33 -17.62 -11.20
CA LEU A 13 -13.91 -17.98 -11.21
C LEU A 13 -13.35 -18.20 -9.80
N LEU A 14 -13.84 -17.46 -8.80
CA LEU A 14 -13.48 -17.64 -7.40
C LEU A 14 -14.05 -18.95 -6.85
N ALA A 15 -15.30 -19.28 -7.18
CA ALA A 15 -15.92 -20.55 -6.78
C ALA A 15 -15.22 -21.77 -7.42
N ALA A 16 -14.64 -21.61 -8.62
CA ALA A 16 -13.84 -22.63 -9.28
C ALA A 16 -12.39 -22.72 -8.75
N GLU A 17 -12.00 -21.86 -7.80
CA GLU A 17 -10.66 -21.75 -7.20
C GLU A 17 -9.51 -21.58 -8.22
N GLY A 18 -9.83 -21.18 -9.46
CA GLY A 18 -8.84 -20.97 -10.51
C GLY A 18 -9.41 -21.02 -11.92
N LEU A 19 -8.64 -20.46 -12.85
CA LEU A 19 -8.93 -20.43 -14.28
C LEU A 19 -8.04 -21.44 -15.01
N VAL A 20 -8.65 -22.35 -15.78
CA VAL A 20 -7.92 -23.28 -16.64
C VAL A 20 -7.78 -22.67 -18.03
N MET A 21 -6.54 -22.57 -18.51
CA MET A 21 -6.21 -22.13 -19.87
C MET A 21 -5.39 -23.24 -20.55
N GLY A 22 -6.06 -24.08 -21.35
CA GLY A 22 -5.46 -25.26 -21.96
C GLY A 22 -4.94 -26.22 -20.90
N TRP A 23 -3.63 -26.43 -20.86
CA TRP A 23 -2.93 -27.28 -19.88
C TRP A 23 -2.50 -26.55 -18.60
N ALA A 24 -2.70 -25.23 -18.49
CA ALA A 24 -2.30 -24.44 -17.33
C ALA A 24 -3.49 -24.13 -16.41
N ARG A 25 -3.27 -24.19 -15.09
CA ARG A 25 -4.25 -23.74 -14.07
C ARG A 25 -3.69 -22.50 -13.36
N ALA A 26 -4.43 -21.40 -13.41
CA ALA A 26 -4.09 -20.15 -12.74
C ALA A 26 -4.97 -19.96 -11.50
N ASN A 27 -4.35 -19.79 -10.33
CA ASN A 27 -5.08 -19.49 -9.09
C ASN A 27 -5.57 -18.04 -9.09
N ILE A 28 -6.82 -17.83 -8.68
CA ILE A 28 -7.45 -16.51 -8.63
C ILE A 28 -7.70 -16.14 -7.17
N ARG A 29 -7.35 -14.92 -6.80
CA ARG A 29 -7.66 -14.34 -5.48
C ARG A 29 -8.26 -12.95 -5.70
N VAL A 30 -9.29 -12.63 -4.92
CA VAL A 30 -9.84 -11.27 -4.90
C VAL A 30 -8.77 -10.33 -4.34
N LEU A 31 -8.49 -9.26 -5.06
CA LEU A 31 -7.73 -8.15 -4.50
C LEU A 31 -8.68 -7.39 -3.56
N GLY A 32 -8.38 -7.42 -2.27
CA GLY A 32 -9.11 -6.59 -1.31
C GLY A 32 -8.97 -5.10 -1.62
N ASP A 33 -9.89 -4.29 -1.08
CA ASP A 33 -9.81 -2.84 -1.24
C ASP A 33 -8.48 -2.33 -0.71
N ARG A 34 -7.75 -1.60 -1.56
CA ARG A 34 -6.54 -0.91 -1.13
C ARG A 34 -7.00 0.29 -0.30
N PRO A 35 -6.76 0.30 1.02
CA PRO A 35 -7.22 1.41 1.85
C PRO A 35 -6.55 2.70 1.40
N LEU A 36 -7.34 3.78 1.39
CA LEU A 36 -6.86 5.10 1.04
C LEU A 36 -5.84 5.56 2.08
N GLN A 37 -4.60 5.80 1.66
CA GLN A 37 -3.52 6.25 2.53
C GLN A 37 -3.07 7.65 2.12
N CYS A 38 -2.94 8.53 3.10
CA CYS A 38 -2.49 9.89 2.89
C CYS A 38 -0.98 9.93 2.62
N PHE A 39 -0.57 10.49 1.49
CA PHE A 39 0.86 10.63 1.15
C PHE A 39 1.58 11.75 1.92
N LYS A 40 0.83 12.61 2.64
CA LYS A 40 1.40 13.69 3.47
C LYS A 40 1.74 13.20 4.88
N CYS A 41 0.82 12.49 5.53
CA CYS A 41 1.00 12.06 6.93
C CYS A 41 1.04 10.54 7.11
N LEU A 42 0.97 9.74 6.03
CA LEU A 42 0.98 8.28 6.02
C LEU A 42 -0.16 7.57 6.76
N ARG A 43 -1.13 8.30 7.33
CA ARG A 43 -2.32 7.72 7.96
C ARG A 43 -3.37 7.31 6.92
N TYR A 44 -4.22 6.36 7.29
CA TYR A 44 -5.34 5.90 6.44
C TYR A 44 -6.56 6.82 6.55
N GLY A 45 -7.47 6.71 5.57
CA GLY A 45 -8.81 7.34 5.59
C GLY A 45 -8.93 8.68 4.86
N HIS A 46 -7.83 9.26 4.36
CA HIS A 46 -7.87 10.53 3.62
C HIS A 46 -6.73 10.65 2.59
N MET A 47 -6.84 11.63 1.69
CA MET A 47 -5.80 11.98 0.71
C MET A 47 -4.96 13.16 1.20
N ALA A 48 -3.78 13.35 0.60
CA ALA A 48 -2.91 14.49 0.93
C ALA A 48 -3.60 15.85 0.78
N VAL A 49 -4.52 15.98 -0.18
CA VAL A 49 -5.31 17.21 -0.43
C VAL A 49 -6.21 17.57 0.74
N THR A 50 -6.76 16.58 1.46
CA THR A 50 -7.67 16.79 2.60
C THR A 50 -6.96 16.64 3.95
N CYS A 51 -5.62 16.55 3.94
CA CYS A 51 -4.83 16.36 5.15
C CYS A 51 -4.68 17.67 5.92
N GLN A 52 -5.24 17.70 7.14
CA GLN A 52 -5.16 18.84 8.06
C GLN A 52 -3.91 18.83 8.95
N THR A 53 -3.00 17.87 8.77
CA THR A 53 -1.79 17.78 9.58
C THR A 53 -0.77 18.82 9.11
N ASP A 54 -0.35 19.71 10.01
CA ASP A 54 0.69 20.71 9.77
C ASP A 54 2.09 20.06 9.71
N ASN A 55 2.36 19.12 10.63
CA ASN A 55 3.63 18.37 10.72
C ASN A 55 3.61 17.08 9.87
N GLY A 56 3.28 17.21 8.58
CA GLY A 56 3.32 16.08 7.65
C GLY A 56 4.75 15.61 7.35
N LEU A 57 4.91 14.35 6.97
CA LEU A 57 6.13 13.78 6.37
C LEU A 57 6.36 14.26 4.93
N ALA A 58 5.76 15.38 4.53
CA ALA A 58 5.95 15.95 3.20
C ALA A 58 7.42 16.36 3.01
N GLY A 59 8.06 15.82 1.97
CA GLY A 59 9.49 16.05 1.73
C GLY A 59 10.44 15.22 2.62
N HIS A 60 9.89 14.39 3.51
CA HIS A 60 10.66 13.40 4.25
C HIS A 60 10.72 12.08 3.48
N CYS A 61 11.80 11.35 3.69
CA CYS A 61 12.03 10.04 3.12
C CYS A 61 11.03 9.04 3.71
N PHE A 62 10.20 8.41 2.87
CA PHE A 62 9.23 7.39 3.31
C PHE A 62 9.87 6.14 3.94
N ARG A 63 11.18 5.93 3.75
CA ARG A 63 11.92 4.77 4.25
C ARG A 63 12.47 4.97 5.67
N CYS A 64 12.88 6.19 6.02
CA CYS A 64 13.55 6.48 7.28
C CYS A 64 13.07 7.77 7.99
N GLY A 65 12.18 8.55 7.39
CA GLY A 65 11.69 9.83 7.93
C GLY A 65 12.70 10.98 7.89
N GLY A 66 13.93 10.78 7.40
CA GLY A 66 14.92 11.85 7.23
C GLY A 66 14.56 12.84 6.11
N ALA A 67 15.06 14.06 6.18
CA ALA A 67 14.89 15.07 5.13
C ALA A 67 16.09 15.08 4.15
N GLY A 68 15.93 15.76 3.02
CA GLY A 68 17.04 16.01 2.06
C GLY A 68 17.33 14.86 1.08
N HIS A 69 16.55 13.78 1.10
CA HIS A 69 16.66 12.69 0.13
C HIS A 69 15.33 11.96 -0.08
N VAL A 70 15.21 11.29 -1.22
CA VAL A 70 14.06 10.43 -1.55
C VAL A 70 14.35 8.97 -1.16
N ALA A 71 13.30 8.18 -0.95
CA ALA A 71 13.41 6.77 -0.52
C ALA A 71 14.33 5.93 -1.41
N GLN A 72 14.37 6.20 -2.71
CA GLN A 72 15.24 5.50 -3.66
C GLN A 72 16.74 5.70 -3.39
N ARG A 73 17.13 6.83 -2.79
CA ARG A 73 18.53 7.17 -2.47
C ARG A 73 18.82 7.06 -0.96
N CYS A 74 17.95 6.38 -0.21
CA CYS A 74 18.07 6.28 1.25
C CYS A 74 19.05 5.16 1.64
N THR A 75 20.17 5.55 2.23
CA THR A 75 21.19 4.66 2.82
C THR A 75 20.99 4.39 4.31
N GLU A 76 20.05 5.09 4.94
CA GLU A 76 19.74 4.95 6.36
C GLU A 76 19.00 3.63 6.67
N VAL A 77 19.04 3.24 7.95
CA VAL A 77 18.28 2.11 8.46
C VAL A 77 16.78 2.35 8.25
N VAL A 78 16.10 1.33 7.73
CA VAL A 78 14.64 1.39 7.51
C VAL A 78 13.94 1.51 8.85
N ARG A 79 13.10 2.52 9.00
CA ARG A 79 12.23 2.69 10.17
C ARG A 79 10.89 3.25 9.73
N CYS A 80 9.81 2.76 10.33
CA CYS A 80 8.50 3.34 10.10
C CYS A 80 8.43 4.73 10.76
N PRO A 81 8.27 5.82 9.99
CA PRO A 81 8.26 7.16 10.57
C PRO A 81 7.07 7.38 11.52
N LEU A 82 5.94 6.72 11.25
CA LEU A 82 4.76 6.76 12.12
C LEU A 82 5.06 6.12 13.48
N CYS A 83 5.60 4.89 13.49
CA CYS A 83 5.95 4.20 14.72
C CYS A 83 7.01 4.98 15.51
N TYR A 84 7.99 5.58 14.82
CA TYR A 84 9.01 6.41 15.46
C TYR A 84 8.40 7.62 16.19
N TYR A 85 7.46 8.35 15.57
CA TYR A 85 6.78 9.48 16.21
C TYR A 85 5.80 9.05 17.30
N GLU A 86 5.17 7.89 17.17
CA GLU A 86 4.23 7.35 18.17
C GLU A 86 4.92 6.58 19.31
N GLY A 87 6.24 6.37 19.23
CA GLY A 87 7.01 5.60 20.23
C GLY A 87 6.74 4.08 20.18
N ASN A 88 6.14 3.59 19.10
CA ASN A 88 5.84 2.18 18.91
C ASN A 88 7.09 1.42 18.43
N LYS A 89 7.31 0.23 18.99
CA LYS A 89 8.40 -0.68 18.54
C LYS A 89 8.05 -1.29 17.19
N ALA A 90 9.08 -1.70 16.45
CA ALA A 90 8.97 -2.28 15.11
C ALA A 90 8.87 -3.81 15.12
N ASP A 91 8.35 -4.39 16.20
CA ASP A 91 8.20 -5.84 16.41
C ASP A 91 7.00 -6.42 15.63
#